data_AF-A0A519RGP0-F1
#
_entry.id   AF-A0A519RGP0-F1
#
_cell.length_a   1.000
_cell.length_b   1.000
_cell.length_c   1.000
_cell.angle_alpha   90.00
_cell.angle_beta   90.00
_cell.angle_gamma   90.00
#
_symmetry.space_group_name_H-M   'P 1'
#
loop_
_entity.id
_entity.type
_entity.pdbx_description
1 polymer ?
#
loop_
_entity_poly.entity_id
_entity_poly.type
_entity_poly.pdbx_seq_one_letter_code
_entity_poly.pdbx_strand_id
1 'polypeptide(L)'
;TVFQTANGNERIYMMPFDADSIMWQLSFPMSEKEAKKLSAKGAEALKEEASRRTQWHAPIPQIINATLANHISGYPVYDRELLSSELLKKAGKATLIGDAAHPMSPFKGQGANQALLDALSLAREIYKQCQPQSQWRKTGIRATVLTAFETEMIKRSAVKVEDSAAAAQFLHSEIALYKGNEPRGKVLKRKKN
;
A
#
# COMPACT_ATOMS: atom_id res chain seq x y z
N THR A 1 -5.85 8.27 -19.89
CA THR A 1 -6.81 7.27 -19.38
C THR A 1 -6.08 6.22 -18.59
N VAL A 2 -6.67 5.72 -17.50
CA VAL A 2 -6.11 4.62 -16.69
C VAL A 2 -6.35 3.28 -17.40
N PHE A 3 -5.35 2.42 -17.41
CA PHE A 3 -5.38 1.13 -18.09
C PHE A 3 -4.87 0.00 -17.18
N GLN A 4 -5.47 -1.19 -17.26
CA GLN A 4 -5.02 -2.36 -16.48
C GLN A 4 -5.22 -3.66 -17.26
N THR A 5 -4.18 -4.49 -17.32
CA THR A 5 -4.22 -5.87 -17.85
C THR A 5 -3.74 -6.84 -16.79
N ALA A 6 -4.36 -8.02 -16.71
CA ALA A 6 -3.91 -9.11 -15.86
C ALA A 6 -4.20 -10.45 -16.53
N ASN A 7 -3.37 -11.47 -16.25
CA ASN A 7 -3.51 -12.83 -16.77
C ASN A 7 -3.72 -13.88 -15.65
N GLY A 8 -4.04 -13.43 -14.44
CA GLY A 8 -4.23 -14.29 -13.26
C GLY A 8 -2.95 -14.53 -12.46
N ASN A 9 -1.78 -14.13 -12.98
CA ASN A 9 -0.50 -14.20 -12.27
C ASN A 9 0.19 -12.84 -12.26
N GLU A 10 0.43 -12.25 -13.42
CA GLU A 10 0.90 -10.88 -13.56
C GLU A 10 -0.26 -9.90 -13.66
N ARG A 11 -0.03 -8.68 -13.14
CA ARG A 11 -0.90 -7.53 -13.31
C ARG A 11 -0.05 -6.32 -13.69
N ILE A 12 -0.42 -5.66 -14.79
CA ILE A 12 0.10 -4.33 -15.11
C ILE A 12 -0.99 -3.28 -14.97
N TYR A 13 -0.64 -2.19 -14.31
CA TYR A 13 -1.47 -1.00 -14.15
C TYR A 13 -0.71 0.18 -14.76
N MET A 14 -1.40 1.02 -15.50
CA MET A 14 -0.84 2.20 -16.16
C MET A 14 -1.75 3.40 -15.98
N MET A 15 -1.16 4.57 -15.78
CA MET A 15 -1.89 5.83 -15.72
C MET A 15 -1.04 6.98 -16.25
N PRO A 16 -1.66 8.06 -16.77
CA PRO A 16 -0.94 9.30 -17.04
C PRO A 16 -0.22 9.78 -15.77
N PHE A 17 1.04 10.15 -15.91
CA PHE A 17 1.82 10.77 -14.84
C PHE A 17 1.78 12.28 -14.98
N ASP A 18 1.99 12.78 -16.20
CA ASP A 18 1.80 14.17 -16.59
C ASP A 18 1.18 14.24 -18.01
N ALA A 19 1.33 15.38 -18.70
CA ALA A 19 0.80 15.60 -20.05
C ALA A 19 1.45 14.71 -21.12
N ASP A 20 2.72 14.34 -20.92
CA ASP A 20 3.57 13.71 -21.93
C ASP A 20 4.14 12.35 -21.48
N SER A 21 3.90 11.95 -20.24
CA SER A 21 4.43 10.73 -19.65
C SER A 21 3.38 9.86 -18.98
N ILE A 22 3.67 8.56 -18.94
CA ILE A 22 2.87 7.55 -18.26
C ILE A 22 3.69 6.87 -17.17
N MET A 23 3.04 6.55 -16.07
CA MET A 23 3.57 5.66 -15.05
C MET A 23 2.95 4.28 -15.24
N TRP A 24 3.75 3.24 -15.06
CA TRP A 24 3.28 1.87 -15.03
C TRP A 24 3.80 1.13 -13.80
N GLN A 25 3.01 0.16 -13.34
CA GLN A 25 3.34 -0.74 -12.24
C GLN A 25 3.05 -2.16 -12.69
N LEU A 26 4.05 -3.02 -12.63
CA LEU A 26 3.93 -4.46 -12.83
C LEU A 26 4.05 -5.17 -11.48
N SER A 27 3.10 -6.06 -11.17
CA SER A 27 3.14 -6.91 -9.99
C SER A 27 2.89 -8.37 -10.37
N PHE A 28 3.60 -9.29 -9.71
CA PHE A 28 3.48 -10.73 -9.92
C PHE A 28 3.97 -11.51 -8.69
N PRO A 29 3.43 -12.72 -8.43
CA PRO A 29 3.94 -13.63 -7.42
C PRO A 29 5.38 -14.07 -7.69
N MET A 30 6.21 -14.05 -6.65
CA MET A 30 7.59 -14.53 -6.65
C MET A 30 7.98 -14.87 -5.21
N SER A 31 8.84 -15.86 -5.01
CA SER A 31 9.36 -16.13 -3.67
C SER A 31 10.19 -14.94 -3.17
N GLU A 32 10.17 -14.66 -1.86
CA GLU A 32 10.92 -13.52 -1.31
C GLU A 32 12.42 -13.60 -1.64
N LYS A 33 12.99 -14.81 -1.59
CA LYS A 33 14.39 -15.07 -1.93
C LYS A 33 14.72 -14.68 -3.37
N GLU A 34 13.88 -15.06 -4.33
CA GLU A 34 14.07 -14.73 -5.74
C GLU A 34 13.81 -13.24 -6.01
N ALA A 35 12.81 -12.66 -5.37
CA ALA A 35 12.48 -11.24 -5.50
C ALA A 35 13.62 -10.36 -4.99
N LYS A 36 14.22 -10.70 -3.84
CA LYS A 36 15.43 -10.03 -3.33
C LYS A 36 16.60 -10.18 -4.29
N LYS A 37 16.82 -11.39 -4.83
CA LYS A 37 17.90 -11.65 -5.79
C LYS A 37 17.71 -10.84 -7.08
N LEU A 38 16.48 -10.73 -7.59
CA LEU A 38 16.17 -9.94 -8.78
C LEU A 38 16.35 -8.44 -8.52
N SER A 39 15.80 -7.93 -7.42
CA SER A 39 15.93 -6.52 -7.03
C SER A 39 17.40 -6.10 -6.89
N ALA A 40 18.23 -6.95 -6.29
CA ALA A 40 19.66 -6.69 -6.11
C ALA A 40 20.47 -6.64 -7.42
N LYS A 41 19.95 -7.18 -8.53
CA LYS A 41 20.62 -7.10 -9.84
C LYS A 41 20.46 -5.74 -10.53
N GLY A 42 19.62 -4.85 -9.99
CA GLY A 42 19.43 -3.51 -10.54
C GLY A 42 18.41 -3.43 -11.67
N ALA A 43 18.35 -2.26 -12.29
CA ALA A 43 17.21 -1.85 -13.10
C ALA A 43 17.13 -2.53 -14.47
N GLU A 44 18.27 -2.86 -15.06
CA GLU A 44 18.37 -3.61 -16.32
C GLU A 44 17.74 -5.00 -16.16
N ALA A 45 18.10 -5.74 -15.11
CA ALA A 45 17.52 -7.05 -14.84
C ALA A 45 16.02 -6.97 -14.54
N LEU A 46 15.56 -5.92 -13.86
CA LEU A 46 14.13 -5.67 -13.65
C LEU A 46 13.39 -5.39 -14.96
N LYS A 47 14.00 -4.61 -15.86
CA LYS A 47 13.44 -4.33 -17.20
C LYS A 47 13.36 -5.59 -18.05
N GLU A 48 14.39 -6.42 -18.04
CA GLU A 48 14.40 -7.71 -18.74
C GLU A 48 13.30 -8.65 -18.23
N GLU A 49 13.16 -8.77 -16.90
CA GLU A 49 12.12 -9.62 -16.31
C GLU A 49 10.72 -9.09 -16.60
N ALA A 50 10.52 -7.77 -16.54
CA ALA A 50 9.26 -7.14 -16.94
C ALA A 50 8.96 -7.46 -18.41
N SER A 51 9.91 -7.23 -19.31
CA SER A 51 9.77 -7.49 -20.74
C SER A 51 9.41 -8.95 -21.05
N ARG A 52 10.06 -9.90 -20.38
CA ARG A 52 9.80 -11.33 -20.53
C ARG A 52 8.37 -11.71 -20.13
N ARG A 53 7.85 -11.09 -19.06
CA ARG A 53 6.53 -11.40 -18.50
C ARG A 53 5.36 -10.76 -19.26
N THR A 54 5.62 -9.65 -19.95
CA THR A 54 4.56 -8.82 -20.52
C THR A 54 4.56 -8.84 -22.05
N GLN A 55 4.86 -9.98 -22.67
CA GLN A 55 4.68 -10.21 -24.12
C GLN A 55 3.18 -10.32 -24.46
N TRP A 56 2.45 -9.24 -24.18
CA TRP A 56 1.00 -9.14 -24.32
C TRP A 56 0.64 -8.26 -25.51
N HIS A 57 -0.62 -7.85 -25.60
CA HIS A 57 -1.09 -6.96 -26.65
C HIS A 57 -0.42 -5.58 -26.59
N ALA A 58 -0.36 -4.90 -27.73
CA ALA A 58 0.08 -3.51 -27.81
C ALA A 58 -0.84 -2.59 -26.96
N PRO A 59 -0.30 -1.52 -26.33
CA PRO A 59 1.07 -1.01 -26.42
C PRO A 59 2.02 -1.50 -25.29
N ILE A 60 1.68 -2.57 -24.56
CA ILE A 60 2.42 -2.94 -23.34
C ILE A 60 3.90 -3.27 -23.60
N PRO A 61 4.27 -4.13 -24.58
CA PRO A 61 5.67 -4.38 -24.89
C PRO A 61 6.43 -3.12 -25.31
N GLN A 62 5.78 -2.24 -26.08
CA GLN A 62 6.37 -0.98 -26.56
C GLN A 62 6.70 -0.04 -25.40
N ILE A 63 5.78 0.10 -24.43
CA ILE A 63 5.96 0.94 -23.25
C ILE A 63 7.13 0.46 -22.41
N ILE A 64 7.21 -0.84 -22.13
CA ILE A 64 8.28 -1.40 -21.31
C ILE A 64 9.63 -1.25 -22.02
N ASN A 65 9.68 -1.51 -23.34
CA ASN A 65 10.89 -1.33 -24.11
C ASN A 65 11.35 0.14 -24.14
N ALA A 66 10.43 1.09 -24.28
CA ALA A 66 10.71 2.52 -24.30
C ALA A 66 11.11 3.11 -22.93
N THR A 67 10.74 2.45 -21.82
CA THR A 67 11.07 2.92 -20.47
C THR A 67 12.59 2.79 -20.24
N LEU A 68 13.27 3.88 -19.91
CA LEU A 68 14.70 3.85 -19.59
C LEU A 68 14.95 3.00 -18.33
N ALA A 69 16.03 2.23 -18.32
CA ALA A 69 16.33 1.32 -17.20
C ALA A 69 16.41 2.10 -15.87
N ASN A 70 17.09 3.25 -15.84
CA ASN A 70 17.19 4.09 -14.64
C ASN A 70 15.86 4.67 -14.12
N HIS A 71 14.75 4.53 -14.85
CA HIS A 71 13.40 4.88 -14.40
C HIS A 71 12.62 3.68 -13.85
N ILE A 72 13.23 2.49 -13.81
CA ILE A 72 12.63 1.26 -13.33
C ILE A 72 13.20 0.92 -11.95
N SER A 73 12.31 0.67 -11.01
CA SER A 73 12.64 0.15 -9.68
C SER A 73 11.69 -1.00 -9.34
N GLY A 74 12.13 -1.90 -8.47
CA GLY A 74 11.36 -3.08 -8.10
C GLY A 74 11.93 -3.75 -6.88
N TYR A 75 11.05 -4.20 -6.00
CA TYR A 75 11.38 -4.80 -4.72
C TYR A 75 10.24 -5.73 -4.27
N PRO A 76 10.50 -6.68 -3.35
CA PRO A 76 9.44 -7.50 -2.77
C PRO A 76 8.41 -6.60 -2.07
N VAL A 77 7.12 -6.87 -2.29
CA VAL A 77 6.05 -6.15 -1.60
C VAL A 77 5.87 -6.78 -0.22
N TYR A 78 5.91 -5.94 0.81
CA TYR A 78 5.69 -6.33 2.18
C TYR A 78 4.39 -5.71 2.71
N ASP A 79 3.64 -6.49 3.46
CA ASP A 79 2.72 -5.99 4.48
C ASP A 79 3.23 -6.42 5.86
N ARG A 80 2.57 -5.95 6.91
CA ARG A 80 2.92 -6.30 8.29
C ARG A 80 1.66 -6.63 9.07
N GLU A 81 1.82 -7.47 10.09
CA GLU A 81 0.81 -7.66 11.11
C GLU A 81 0.36 -6.33 11.72
N LEU A 82 -0.90 -6.32 12.18
CA LEU A 82 -1.52 -5.14 12.77
C LEU A 82 -0.74 -4.68 14.00
N LEU A 83 -0.53 -3.37 14.08
CA LEU A 83 0.09 -2.74 15.24
C LEU A 83 -0.79 -2.94 16.48
N SER A 84 -0.21 -3.50 17.54
CA SER A 84 -0.88 -3.63 18.81
C SER A 84 -0.70 -2.39 19.68
N SER A 85 -1.76 -2.02 20.42
CA SER A 85 -1.70 -0.90 21.36
C SER A 85 -0.66 -1.13 22.48
N GLU A 86 -0.35 -2.39 22.79
CA GLU A 86 0.63 -2.76 23.81
C GLU A 86 2.06 -2.33 23.45
N LEU A 87 2.42 -2.38 22.17
CA LEU A 87 3.73 -1.89 21.69
C LEU A 87 3.88 -0.38 21.89
N LEU A 88 2.80 0.37 21.66
CA LEU A 88 2.82 1.83 21.75
C LEU A 88 2.82 2.33 23.20
N LYS A 89 2.20 1.61 24.13
CA LYS A 89 2.22 1.98 25.56
C LYS A 89 3.63 2.15 26.12
N LYS A 90 4.61 1.40 25.58
CA LYS A 90 6.01 1.44 26.01
C LYS A 90 6.84 2.54 25.33
N ALA A 91 6.27 3.29 24.37
CA ALA A 91 6.96 4.30 23.57
C ALA A 91 7.06 5.69 24.23
N GLY A 92 6.65 5.82 25.50
CA GLY A 92 6.77 7.08 26.25
C GLY A 92 6.01 8.23 25.59
N LYS A 93 6.73 9.25 25.11
CA LYS A 93 6.16 10.45 24.46
C LYS A 93 6.08 10.33 22.93
N ALA A 94 6.55 9.23 22.35
CA ALA A 94 6.52 9.00 20.90
C ALA A 94 5.29 8.18 20.50
N THR A 95 4.83 8.34 19.27
CA THR A 95 3.81 7.50 18.62
C THR A 95 4.20 7.25 17.16
N LEU A 96 3.46 6.40 16.46
CA LEU A 96 3.68 6.05 15.06
C LEU A 96 2.49 6.53 14.21
N ILE A 97 2.77 6.94 12.97
CA ILE A 97 1.78 7.31 11.95
C ILE A 97 2.21 6.78 10.58
N GLY A 98 1.27 6.69 9.63
CA GLY A 98 1.55 6.25 8.26
C GLY A 98 2.14 4.85 8.19
N ASP A 99 3.05 4.62 7.24
CA ASP A 99 3.67 3.30 7.03
C ASP A 99 4.47 2.79 8.23
N ALA A 100 4.88 3.65 9.16
CA ALA A 100 5.50 3.20 10.41
C ALA A 100 4.49 2.52 11.35
N ALA A 101 3.20 2.89 11.25
CA ALA A 101 2.12 2.33 12.06
C ALA A 101 1.34 1.23 11.34
N HIS A 102 1.04 1.41 10.06
CA HIS A 102 0.15 0.53 9.29
C HIS A 102 0.63 0.34 7.84
N PRO A 103 1.84 -0.24 7.63
CA PRO A 103 2.31 -0.51 6.28
C PRO A 103 1.36 -1.48 5.58
N MET A 104 0.96 -1.14 4.36
CA MET A 104 -0.01 -1.91 3.59
C MET A 104 0.42 -2.06 2.14
N SER A 105 0.01 -3.16 1.52
CA SER A 105 0.28 -3.38 0.11
C SER A 105 -0.41 -2.31 -0.77
N PRO A 106 0.18 -1.91 -1.91
CA PRO A 106 -0.27 -0.74 -2.68
C PRO A 106 -1.57 -0.99 -3.47
N PHE A 107 -2.21 -2.15 -3.34
CA PHE A 107 -3.29 -2.59 -4.23
C PHE A 107 -4.65 -1.92 -3.98
N LYS A 108 -4.79 -1.14 -2.90
CA LYS A 108 -6.01 -0.36 -2.57
C LYS A 108 -5.79 1.16 -2.56
N GLY A 109 -4.56 1.64 -2.72
CA GLY A 109 -4.24 3.07 -2.72
C GLY A 109 -4.61 3.81 -1.44
N GLN A 110 -4.62 3.13 -0.28
CA GLN A 110 -5.08 3.72 0.98
C GLN A 110 -3.95 4.29 1.85
N GLY A 111 -2.71 3.84 1.71
CA GLY A 111 -1.60 4.18 2.63
C GLY A 111 -1.42 5.68 2.85
N ALA A 112 -1.16 6.44 1.78
CA ALA A 112 -0.94 7.89 1.86
C ALA A 112 -2.13 8.64 2.48
N ASN A 113 -3.36 8.27 2.11
CA ASN A 113 -4.56 8.88 2.67
C ASN A 113 -4.70 8.57 4.17
N GLN A 114 -4.38 7.36 4.62
CA GLN A 114 -4.39 7.02 6.04
C GLN A 114 -3.31 7.80 6.80
N ALA A 115 -2.10 7.95 6.26
CA ALA A 115 -1.04 8.74 6.87
C ALA A 115 -1.43 10.22 7.04
N LEU A 116 -2.11 10.81 6.05
CA LEU A 116 -2.62 12.19 6.14
C LEU A 116 -3.72 12.33 7.20
N LEU A 117 -4.63 11.34 7.28
CA LEU A 117 -5.65 11.30 8.33
C LEU A 117 -5.04 11.16 9.72
N ASP A 118 -3.98 10.38 9.87
CA ASP A 118 -3.25 10.26 11.13
C ASP A 118 -2.67 11.60 11.56
N ALA A 119 -1.96 12.27 10.65
CA ALA A 119 -1.33 13.57 10.92
C ALA A 119 -2.38 14.61 11.35
N LEU A 120 -3.51 14.68 10.63
CA LEU A 120 -4.60 15.59 10.94
C LEU A 120 -5.27 15.25 12.29
N SER A 121 -5.52 13.97 12.55
CA SER A 121 -6.15 13.49 13.78
C SER A 121 -5.26 13.81 15.00
N LEU A 122 -3.97 13.46 14.92
CA LEU A 122 -2.99 13.74 15.96
C LEU A 122 -2.84 15.24 16.23
N ALA A 123 -2.71 16.06 15.19
CA ALA A 123 -2.59 17.51 15.33
C ALA A 123 -3.84 18.12 16.00
N ARG A 124 -5.03 17.64 15.65
CA ARG A 124 -6.29 18.10 16.27
C ARG A 124 -6.39 17.71 17.73
N GLU A 125 -6.01 16.49 18.10
CA GLU A 125 -6.03 16.06 19.50
C GLU A 125 -5.01 16.83 20.34
N ILE A 126 -3.80 17.07 19.82
CA ILE A 126 -2.82 17.96 20.47
C ILE A 126 -3.42 19.35 20.68
N TYR A 127 -3.99 19.96 19.64
CA TYR A 127 -4.56 21.31 19.73
C TYR A 127 -5.69 21.42 20.76
N LYS A 128 -6.60 20.44 20.80
CA LYS A 128 -7.72 20.43 21.73
C LYS A 128 -7.30 20.17 23.18
N GLN A 129 -6.41 19.20 23.38
CA GLN A 129 -6.10 18.69 24.72
C GLN A 129 -4.94 19.42 25.40
N CYS A 130 -4.03 20.04 24.64
CA CYS A 130 -2.84 20.73 25.15
C CYS A 130 -2.98 22.25 25.22
N GLN A 131 -4.18 22.75 25.53
CA GLN A 131 -4.43 24.18 25.73
C GLN A 131 -3.67 24.75 26.95
N PRO A 132 -3.37 26.07 27.01
CA PRO A 132 -2.64 26.67 28.11
C PRO A 132 -3.25 26.44 29.50
N GLN A 133 -4.57 26.35 29.58
CA GLN A 133 -5.30 26.13 30.84
C GLN A 133 -5.42 24.64 31.23
N SER A 134 -5.04 23.71 30.34
CA SER A 134 -5.18 22.28 30.62
C SER A 134 -4.00 21.74 31.43
N GLN A 135 -4.26 20.70 32.23
CA GLN A 135 -3.26 20.05 33.09
C GLN A 135 -2.47 18.94 32.34
N TRP A 136 -2.42 18.99 31.01
CA TRP A 136 -1.85 17.93 30.17
C TRP A 136 -0.39 17.62 30.50
N ARG A 137 0.40 18.61 30.96
CA ARG A 137 1.80 18.40 31.36
C ARG A 137 1.93 17.55 32.61
N LYS A 138 0.99 17.69 33.56
CA LYS A 138 0.93 16.89 34.79
C LYS A 138 0.43 15.48 34.51
N THR A 139 -0.59 15.34 33.67
CA THR A 139 -1.18 14.04 33.27
C THR A 139 -0.26 13.28 32.30
N GLY A 140 0.48 13.99 31.46
CA GLY A 140 1.37 13.43 30.44
C GLY A 140 0.69 13.23 29.08
N ILE A 141 1.40 13.57 28.00
CA ILE A 141 0.88 13.56 26.62
C ILE A 141 0.29 12.21 26.19
N ARG A 142 0.82 11.10 26.72
CA ARG A 142 0.33 9.76 26.37
C ARG A 142 -1.09 9.53 26.87
N ALA A 143 -1.32 9.79 28.16
CA ALA A 143 -2.64 9.66 28.76
C ALA A 143 -3.64 10.71 28.23
N THR A 144 -3.17 11.93 27.92
CA THR A 144 -4.05 13.01 27.46
C THR A 144 -4.39 12.94 25.96
N VAL A 145 -3.45 12.51 25.11
CA VAL A 145 -3.57 12.58 23.64
C VAL A 145 -3.31 11.23 22.97
N LEU A 146 -2.13 10.65 23.19
CA LEU A 146 -1.65 9.56 22.32
C LEU A 146 -2.52 8.31 22.42
N THR A 147 -2.97 7.91 23.61
CA THR A 147 -3.78 6.69 23.77
C THR A 147 -5.10 6.75 22.99
N ALA A 148 -5.78 7.90 22.99
CA ALA A 148 -7.03 8.08 22.27
C ALA A 148 -6.79 8.09 20.76
N PHE A 149 -5.79 8.86 20.30
CA PHE A 149 -5.36 8.88 18.91
C PHE A 149 -4.99 7.49 18.39
N GLU A 150 -4.15 6.75 19.12
CA GLU A 150 -3.66 5.43 18.74
C GLU A 150 -4.79 4.41 18.65
N THR A 151 -5.74 4.46 19.58
CA THR A 151 -6.91 3.57 19.58
C THR A 151 -7.77 3.78 18.33
N GLU A 152 -8.01 5.04 17.96
CA GLU A 152 -8.73 5.38 16.72
C GLU A 152 -7.96 4.94 15.48
N MET A 153 -6.68 5.32 15.40
CA MET A 153 -5.82 5.07 14.24
C MET A 153 -5.64 3.56 14.00
N ILE A 154 -5.42 2.74 15.04
CA ILE A 154 -5.33 1.28 14.91
C ILE A 154 -6.65 0.72 14.39
N LYS A 155 -7.79 1.12 14.98
CA LYS A 155 -9.12 0.62 14.56
C LYS A 155 -9.43 0.96 13.11
N ARG A 156 -9.18 2.20 12.69
CA ARG A 156 -9.44 2.66 11.33
C ARG A 156 -8.54 1.98 10.31
N SER A 157 -7.23 1.92 10.58
CA SER A 157 -6.24 1.42 9.63
C SER A 157 -6.26 -0.11 9.50
N ALA A 158 -6.62 -0.86 10.55
CA ALA A 158 -6.63 -2.32 10.53
C ALA A 158 -7.41 -2.91 9.36
N VAL A 159 -8.65 -2.44 9.16
CA VAL A 159 -9.50 -2.89 8.05
C VAL A 159 -8.84 -2.63 6.69
N LYS A 160 -8.09 -1.53 6.56
CA LYS A 160 -7.40 -1.17 5.31
C LYS A 160 -6.18 -2.04 5.04
N VAL A 161 -5.43 -2.39 6.08
CA VAL A 161 -4.29 -3.32 5.98
C VAL A 161 -4.80 -4.70 5.53
N GLU A 162 -5.81 -5.24 6.22
CA GLU A 162 -6.41 -6.54 5.91
C GLU A 162 -7.01 -6.58 4.49
N ASP A 163 -7.79 -5.56 4.12
CA ASP A 163 -8.38 -5.46 2.78
C ASP A 163 -7.31 -5.35 1.67
N SER A 164 -6.17 -4.74 1.97
CA SER A 164 -5.06 -4.61 1.02
C SER A 164 -4.31 -5.93 0.85
N ALA A 165 -4.04 -6.64 1.95
CA ALA A 165 -3.47 -7.99 1.90
C ALA A 165 -4.36 -8.96 1.11
N ALA A 166 -5.67 -8.96 1.37
CA ALA A 166 -6.63 -9.76 0.61
C ALA A 166 -6.67 -9.38 -0.89
N ALA A 167 -6.56 -8.08 -1.20
CA ALA A 167 -6.51 -7.61 -2.58
C ALA A 167 -5.23 -8.06 -3.31
N ALA A 168 -4.09 -8.10 -2.62
CA ALA A 168 -2.84 -8.60 -3.17
C ALA A 168 -3.00 -10.06 -3.63
N GLN A 169 -3.58 -10.92 -2.79
CA GLN A 169 -3.81 -12.32 -3.15
C GLN A 169 -4.82 -12.45 -4.30
N PHE A 170 -5.92 -11.69 -4.23
CA PHE A 170 -6.98 -11.75 -5.23
C PHE A 170 -6.50 -11.34 -6.63
N LEU A 171 -5.77 -10.22 -6.73
CA LEU A 171 -5.36 -9.64 -8.02
C LEU A 171 -4.36 -10.51 -8.79
N HIS A 172 -3.73 -11.47 -8.12
CA HIS A 172 -2.80 -12.45 -8.70
C HIS A 172 -3.39 -13.87 -8.59
N SER A 173 -4.68 -14.01 -8.89
CA SER A 173 -5.38 -15.29 -8.98
C SER A 173 -6.26 -15.35 -10.22
N GLU A 174 -6.61 -16.55 -10.68
CA GLU A 174 -7.52 -16.76 -11.81
C GLU A 174 -8.90 -16.10 -11.60
N ILE A 175 -9.31 -15.91 -10.34
CA ILE A 175 -10.58 -15.28 -9.98
C ILE A 175 -10.63 -13.82 -10.47
N ALA A 176 -9.48 -13.13 -10.54
CA ALA A 176 -9.40 -11.77 -11.05
C ALA A 176 -9.70 -11.65 -12.55
N LEU A 177 -9.76 -12.77 -13.28
CA LEU A 177 -10.06 -12.84 -14.72
C LEU A 177 -11.56 -12.98 -15.01
N TYR A 178 -12.39 -13.23 -13.98
CA TYR A 178 -13.83 -13.41 -14.17
C TYR A 178 -14.46 -12.13 -14.76
N LYS A 179 -15.10 -12.28 -15.91
CA LYS A 179 -15.78 -11.16 -16.59
C LYS A 179 -17.03 -10.77 -15.81
N GLY A 180 -17.10 -9.51 -15.39
CA GLY A 180 -18.27 -8.96 -14.72
C GLY A 180 -18.23 -7.44 -14.74
N ASN A 181 -19.39 -6.80 -14.89
CA ASN A 181 -19.51 -5.34 -14.82
C ASN A 181 -19.75 -4.90 -13.37
N GLU A 182 -18.81 -5.22 -12.48
CA GLU A 182 -18.87 -4.87 -11.07
C GLU A 182 -17.48 -4.63 -10.48
N PRO A 183 -17.36 -3.87 -9.37
CA PRO A 183 -16.08 -3.71 -8.69
C PRO A 183 -15.54 -5.07 -8.28
N ARG A 184 -14.29 -5.39 -8.66
CA ARG A 184 -13.66 -6.71 -8.42
C ARG A 184 -13.72 -7.16 -6.95
N GLY A 185 -13.73 -6.22 -6.00
CA GLY A 185 -13.89 -6.52 -4.57
C GLY A 185 -15.27 -7.09 -4.17
N LYS A 186 -16.32 -6.95 -5.00
CA LYS A 186 -17.64 -7.57 -4.74
C LYS A 186 -17.64 -9.07 -5.05
N VAL A 187 -16.80 -9.53 -5.98
CA VAL A 187 -16.63 -10.96 -6.30
C VAL A 187 -16.14 -11.74 -5.06
N LEU A 188 -15.25 -11.15 -4.26
CA LEU A 188 -14.76 -11.72 -2.99
C LEU A 188 -15.87 -11.99 -1.96
N LYS A 189 -16.91 -11.15 -1.93
CA LYS A 189 -18.01 -11.28 -0.97
C LYS A 189 -19.03 -12.35 -1.34
N ARG A 190 -19.07 -12.80 -2.60
CA ARG A 190 -20.00 -13.85 -3.06
C ARG A 190 -19.56 -15.27 -2.67
N LYS A 191 -18.27 -15.52 -2.44
CA LYS A 191 -17.76 -16.85 -2.01
C LYS A 191 -17.91 -17.13 -0.52
N LYS A 192 -18.29 -16.14 0.29
CA LYS A 192 -18.51 -16.30 1.74
C LYS A 192 -19.97 -16.62 2.12
N ASN A 193 -20.84 -16.80 1.13
CA ASN A 193 -22.23 -17.22 1.30
C ASN A 193 -22.46 -18.58 0.63
#